data_AF-A0A0S1XEH5-F1
#
_entry.id   AF-A0A0S1XEH5-F1
#
_cell.length_a   1.000
_cell.length_b   1.000
_cell.length_c   1.000
_cell.angle_alpha   90.00
_cell.angle_beta   90.00
_cell.angle_gamma   90.00
#
_symmetry.space_group_name_H-M   'P 1'
#
loop_
_entity.id
_entity.type
_entity.pdbx_description
1 polymer ?
#
loop_
_entity_poly.entity_id
_entity_poly.type
_entity_poly.pdbx_seq_one_letter_code
_entity_poly.pdbx_strand_id
1 'polypeptide(L)'
;MSEVNTLTIQEEEDIIARAMAEWNAQHVQVLIDDDDIPSDAQYLPLESLIEFLEQQPIPVRIHIDGENYLIRLRKYVDYEEFREFIYSLSDFLRRGHWIKAEWSREKKAIIVKRWRR
;
A
#
# COMPACT_ATOMS: atom_id res chain seq x y z
N MET A 1 -1.04 -23.80 36.26
CA MET A 1 -1.21 -22.38 36.61
C MET A 1 -0.56 -21.61 35.49
N SER A 2 -1.35 -20.98 34.62
CA SER A 2 -0.83 -20.21 33.49
C SER A 2 -0.42 -18.83 34.02
N GLU A 3 0.88 -18.53 33.99
CA GLU A 3 1.40 -17.22 34.33
C GLU A 3 0.87 -16.22 33.29
N VAL A 4 -0.12 -15.43 33.69
CA VAL A 4 -0.58 -14.28 32.91
C VAL A 4 0.49 -13.21 33.08
N ASN A 5 1.36 -13.07 32.09
CA ASN A 5 2.32 -11.97 31.99
C ASN A 5 1.51 -10.68 31.79
N THR A 6 1.20 -9.98 32.87
CA THR A 6 0.67 -8.62 32.82
C THR A 6 1.84 -7.68 32.59
N LEU A 7 2.01 -7.23 31.33
CA LEU A 7 2.93 -6.16 31.00
C LEU A 7 2.56 -4.90 31.80
N THR A 8 3.57 -4.19 32.27
CA THR A 8 3.37 -2.87 32.88
C THR A 8 3.02 -1.85 31.79
N ILE A 9 2.28 -0.79 32.14
CA ILE A 9 1.86 0.28 31.19
C ILE A 9 3.06 0.84 30.40
N GLN A 10 4.23 0.88 31.03
CA GLN A 10 5.47 1.39 30.42
C GLN A 10 6.08 0.42 29.40
N GLU A 11 5.96 -0.89 29.62
CA GLU A 11 6.36 -1.90 28.63
C GLU A 11 5.41 -1.92 27.43
N GLU A 12 4.11 -1.67 27.64
CA GLU A 12 3.13 -1.52 26.56
C GLU A 12 3.43 -0.29 25.70
N GLU A 13 3.75 0.85 26.31
CA GLU A 13 4.16 2.07 25.61
C GLU A 13 5.42 1.86 24.77
N ASP A 14 6.43 1.17 25.30
CA ASP A 14 7.66 0.86 24.55
C ASP A 14 7.42 -0.10 23.38
N ILE A 15 6.54 -1.10 23.54
CA ILE A 15 6.15 -2.01 22.46
C ILE A 15 5.41 -1.22 21.36
N ILE A 16 4.48 -0.34 21.73
CA ILE A 16 3.75 0.50 20.77
C ILE A 16 4.71 1.46 20.07
N ALA A 17 5.61 2.11 20.81
CA ALA A 17 6.60 3.03 20.23
C ALA A 17 7.52 2.30 19.25
N ARG A 18 7.98 1.09 19.59
CA ARG A 18 8.80 0.27 18.69
C ARG A 18 8.02 -0.18 17.46
N ALA A 19 6.79 -0.67 17.63
CA ALA A 19 5.92 -1.06 16.53
C ALA A 19 5.60 0.12 15.61
N MET A 20 5.36 1.31 16.15
CA MET A 20 5.16 2.54 15.39
C MET A 20 6.43 2.98 14.66
N ALA A 21 7.61 2.85 15.28
CA ALA A 21 8.88 3.17 14.65
C ALA A 21 9.19 2.20 13.50
N GLU A 22 9.00 0.89 13.72
CA GLU A 22 9.13 -0.15 12.70
C GLU A 22 8.13 0.08 11.56
N TRP A 23 6.86 0.36 11.87
CA TRP A 23 5.84 0.71 10.90
C TRP A 23 6.21 1.95 10.09
N ASN A 24 6.72 2.99 10.74
CA ASN A 24 7.15 4.21 10.07
C ASN A 24 8.37 3.98 9.18
N ALA A 25 9.26 3.05 9.55
CA ALA A 25 10.44 2.67 8.79
C ALA A 25 10.13 1.81 7.56
N GLN A 26 8.96 1.16 7.48
CA GLN A 26 8.58 0.37 6.31
C GLN A 26 8.52 1.24 5.06
N HIS A 27 8.99 0.70 3.93
CA HIS A 27 8.99 1.43 2.66
C HIS A 27 7.59 1.46 2.01
N VAL A 28 6.88 0.33 2.08
CA VAL A 28 5.47 0.18 1.68
C VAL A 28 4.62 -0.02 2.92
N GLN A 29 3.61 0.83 3.10
CA GLN A 29 2.59 0.68 4.16
C GLN A 29 1.26 0.27 3.53
N VAL A 30 0.53 -0.68 4.13
CA VAL A 30 -0.80 -1.09 3.65
C VAL A 30 -1.86 -0.79 4.70
N LEU A 31 -2.91 -0.06 4.30
CA LEU A 31 -4.10 0.19 5.11
C LEU A 31 -5.30 -0.46 4.44
N ILE A 32 -6.04 -1.28 5.20
CA ILE A 32 -7.22 -2.01 4.72
C ILE A 32 -8.43 -1.38 5.39
N ASP A 33 -9.22 -0.63 4.63
CA ASP A 33 -10.43 0.05 5.13
C ASP A 33 -11.71 -0.76 4.80
N ASP A 34 -11.75 -1.44 3.65
CA ASP A 34 -12.86 -2.32 3.22
C ASP A 34 -12.32 -3.42 2.28
N ASP A 35 -12.70 -4.67 2.53
CA ASP A 35 -12.28 -5.85 1.76
C ASP A 35 -13.46 -6.71 1.28
N ASP A 36 -14.61 -6.09 1.02
CA ASP A 36 -15.72 -6.76 0.33
C ASP A 36 -15.35 -7.02 -1.14
N ILE A 37 -14.87 -8.24 -1.39
CA ILE A 37 -14.41 -8.70 -2.70
C ILE A 37 -15.46 -9.63 -3.35
N PRO A 38 -15.89 -9.39 -4.61
CA PRO A 38 -16.71 -10.33 -5.38
C PRO A 38 -16.04 -11.71 -5.56
N SER A 39 -16.79 -12.82 -5.48
CA SER A 39 -16.19 -14.17 -5.55
C SER A 39 -15.66 -14.55 -6.94
N ASP A 40 -16.06 -13.83 -8.00
CA ASP A 40 -15.95 -14.25 -9.39
C ASP A 40 -14.99 -13.39 -10.25
N ALA A 41 -14.35 -12.37 -9.69
CA ALA A 41 -13.47 -11.50 -10.47
C ALA A 41 -12.00 -11.95 -10.45
N GLN A 42 -11.23 -11.52 -11.45
CA GLN A 42 -9.79 -11.72 -11.45
C GLN A 42 -9.13 -10.52 -10.75
N TYR A 43 -8.37 -10.79 -9.68
CA TYR A 43 -7.78 -9.77 -8.81
C TYR A 43 -6.31 -9.52 -9.09
N LEU A 44 -5.90 -8.25 -9.07
CA LEU A 44 -4.50 -7.84 -8.96
C LEU A 44 -4.05 -8.23 -7.55
N PRO A 45 -3.17 -9.25 -7.41
CA PRO A 45 -2.71 -9.67 -6.10
C PRO A 45 -2.01 -8.52 -5.40
N LEU A 46 -2.43 -8.25 -4.16
CA LEU A 46 -1.85 -7.19 -3.35
C LEU A 46 -0.36 -7.43 -3.15
N GLU A 47 0.03 -8.69 -2.94
CA GLU A 47 1.41 -9.13 -2.75
C GLU A 47 2.28 -8.75 -3.96
N SER A 48 1.81 -9.03 -5.18
CA SER A 48 2.55 -8.66 -6.40
C SER A 48 2.70 -7.14 -6.56
N LEU A 49 1.70 -6.37 -6.13
CA LEU A 49 1.78 -4.91 -6.13
C LEU A 49 2.77 -4.40 -5.07
N ILE A 50 2.77 -4.98 -3.87
CA ILE A 50 3.72 -4.66 -2.80
C ILE A 50 5.15 -4.97 -3.25
N GLU A 51 5.40 -6.17 -3.76
CA GLU A 51 6.71 -6.60 -4.27
C GLU A 51 7.24 -5.61 -5.31
N PHE A 52 6.40 -5.17 -6.24
CA PHE A 52 6.78 -4.14 -7.23
C PHE A 52 7.15 -2.80 -6.56
N LEU A 53 6.34 -2.33 -5.61
CA LEU A 53 6.50 -1.04 -4.95
C LEU A 53 7.71 -1.01 -4.00
N GLU A 54 8.07 -2.14 -3.40
CA GLU A 54 9.30 -2.28 -2.61
C GLU A 54 10.57 -2.10 -3.44
N GLN A 55 10.52 -2.42 -4.74
CA GLN A 55 11.65 -2.18 -5.66
C GLN A 55 11.75 -0.71 -6.12
N GLN A 56 10.74 0.13 -5.86
CA GLN A 56 10.77 1.54 -6.25
C GLN A 56 11.52 2.37 -5.20
N PRO A 57 12.25 3.43 -5.59
CA PRO A 57 12.97 4.29 -4.64
C PRO A 57 12.05 5.18 -3.78
N ILE A 58 10.76 5.21 -4.10
CA ILE A 58 9.79 6.11 -3.47
C ILE A 58 8.98 5.32 -2.43
N PRO A 59 9.01 5.73 -1.14
CA PRO A 59 8.18 5.10 -0.12
C PRO A 59 6.71 5.47 -0.34
N VAL A 60 5.84 4.47 -0.24
CA VAL A 60 4.41 4.59 -0.56
C VAL A 60 3.53 4.01 0.53
N ARG A 61 2.27 4.42 0.49
CA ARG A 61 1.19 3.86 1.30
C ARG A 61 0.07 3.42 0.36
N ILE A 62 -0.37 2.18 0.47
CA ILE A 62 -1.49 1.60 -0.25
C ILE A 62 -2.69 1.64 0.69
N HIS A 63 -3.80 2.25 0.27
CA HIS A 63 -5.09 2.07 0.93
C HIS A 63 -5.97 1.21 0.04
N ILE A 64 -6.62 0.22 0.64
CA ILE A 64 -7.63 -0.60 -0.02
C ILE A 64 -9.00 0.07 0.21
N ASP A 65 -9.56 0.63 -0.86
CA ASP A 65 -10.82 1.38 -0.88
C ASP A 65 -11.80 0.71 -1.84
N GLY A 66 -12.52 -0.31 -1.33
CA GLY A 66 -13.45 -1.14 -2.08
C GLY A 66 -12.78 -1.80 -3.29
N GLU A 67 -13.14 -1.36 -4.49
CA GLU A 67 -12.63 -1.89 -5.76
C GLU A 67 -11.25 -1.34 -6.19
N ASN A 68 -10.64 -0.45 -5.40
CA ASN A 68 -9.42 0.25 -5.79
C ASN A 68 -8.30 0.11 -4.76
N TYR A 69 -7.07 0.01 -5.25
CA TYR A 69 -5.87 0.34 -4.50
C TYR A 69 -5.57 1.83 -4.71
N LEU A 70 -5.50 2.59 -3.62
CA LEU A 70 -5.08 3.99 -3.61
C LEU A 70 -3.62 4.06 -3.15
N ILE A 71 -2.72 4.33 -4.08
CA ILE A 71 -1.28 4.44 -3.81
C ILE A 71 -0.96 5.92 -3.56
N ARG A 72 -0.52 6.23 -2.34
CA ARG A 72 -0.12 7.56 -1.88
C ARG A 72 1.39 7.59 -1.66
N LEU A 73 2.03 8.66 -2.09
CA LEU A 73 3.45 8.87 -1.80
C LEU A 73 3.60 9.38 -0.37
N ARG A 74 4.59 8.85 0.36
CA ARG A 74 4.84 9.23 1.76
C ARG A 74 5.81 10.39 1.91
N LYS A 75 6.49 10.76 0.84
CA LYS A 75 7.40 11.92 0.76
C LYS A 75 7.07 12.76 -0.46
N TYR A 76 7.47 14.03 -0.42
CA TYR A 76 7.50 14.84 -1.63
C TYR A 76 8.53 14.26 -2.60
N VAL A 77 8.17 14.18 -3.87
CA VAL A 77 9.03 13.77 -4.97
C VAL A 77 8.95 14.84 -6.04
N ASP A 78 10.05 15.04 -6.76
CA ASP A 78 10.02 15.92 -7.92
C ASP A 78 9.21 15.28 -9.07
N TYR A 79 8.95 16.10 -10.09
CA TYR A 79 8.10 15.69 -11.19
C TYR A 79 8.74 14.61 -12.07
N GLU A 80 10.07 14.58 -12.20
CA GLU A 80 10.76 13.58 -13.02
C GLU A 80 10.70 12.21 -12.34
N GLU A 81 11.05 12.14 -11.04
CA GLU A 81 10.91 10.92 -10.24
C GLU A 81 9.45 10.42 -10.23
N PHE A 82 8.49 11.33 -10.03
CA PHE A 82 7.07 10.98 -10.07
C PHE A 82 6.66 10.40 -11.43
N ARG A 83 7.12 11.02 -12.52
CA ARG A 83 6.79 10.60 -13.87
C ARG A 83 7.38 9.22 -14.18
N GLU A 84 8.62 8.97 -13.80
CA GLU A 84 9.26 7.65 -13.93
C GLU A 84 8.51 6.59 -13.13
N PHE A 85 8.13 6.90 -11.89
CA PHE A 85 7.32 6.00 -11.07
C PHE A 85 6.00 5.62 -11.73
N ILE A 86 5.26 6.61 -12.26
CA ILE A 86 3.99 6.37 -12.96
C ILE A 86 4.20 5.51 -14.21
N TYR A 87 5.28 5.73 -14.97
CA TYR A 87 5.61 4.89 -16.13
C TYR A 87 5.92 3.45 -15.72
N SER A 88 6.77 3.26 -14.72
CA SER A 88 7.13 1.94 -14.18
C SER A 88 5.89 1.18 -13.68
N LEU A 89 5.03 1.86 -12.92
CA LEU A 89 3.76 1.29 -12.44
C LEU A 89 2.83 0.93 -13.60
N SER A 90 2.70 1.81 -14.59
CA SER A 90 1.86 1.55 -15.78
C SER A 90 2.38 0.37 -16.59
N ASP A 91 3.70 0.19 -16.70
CA ASP A 91 4.28 -0.94 -17.41
C ASP A 91 4.11 -2.25 -16.65
N PHE A 92 4.30 -2.25 -15.33
CA PHE A 92 3.99 -3.38 -14.45
C PHE A 92 2.53 -3.84 -14.63
N LEU A 93 1.58 -2.91 -14.53
CA LEU A 93 0.16 -3.20 -14.70
C LEU A 93 -0.13 -3.74 -16.10
N ARG A 94 0.44 -3.14 -17.15
CA ARG A 94 0.28 -3.60 -18.53
C ARG A 94 0.77 -5.04 -18.74
N ARG A 95 1.93 -5.40 -18.17
CA ARG A 95 2.49 -6.77 -18.25
C ARG A 95 1.62 -7.80 -17.53
N GLY A 96 1.01 -7.41 -16.41
CA GLY A 96 0.01 -8.23 -15.71
C GLY A 96 -1.38 -8.22 -16.34
N HIS A 97 -1.56 -7.52 -17.47
CA HIS A 97 -2.85 -7.28 -18.12
C HIS A 97 -3.90 -6.57 -17.24
N TRP A 98 -3.44 -5.74 -16.30
CA TRP A 98 -4.26 -4.92 -15.42
C TRP A 98 -4.59 -3.56 -16.03
N ILE A 99 -5.66 -2.93 -15.52
CA ILE A 99 -6.12 -1.61 -15.97
C ILE A 99 -5.10 -0.55 -15.56
N LYS A 100 -5.03 0.54 -16.34
CA LYS A 100 -4.12 1.67 -16.15
C LYS A 100 -4.26 2.31 -14.76
N ALA A 101 -3.13 2.74 -14.20
CA ALA A 101 -3.07 3.62 -13.03
C ALA A 101 -3.46 5.06 -13.39
N GLU A 102 -4.30 5.70 -12.57
CA GLU A 102 -4.75 7.07 -12.80
C GLU A 102 -4.50 7.97 -11.58
N TRP A 103 -3.92 9.15 -11.80
CA TRP A 103 -3.78 10.12 -10.72
C TRP A 103 -5.12 10.80 -10.42
N SER A 104 -5.63 10.66 -9.20
CA SER A 104 -6.78 11.41 -8.71
C SER A 104 -6.33 12.61 -7.89
N ARG A 105 -6.68 13.81 -8.37
CA ARG A 105 -6.44 15.07 -7.65
C ARG A 105 -7.27 15.16 -6.37
N GLU A 106 -8.49 14.64 -6.40
CA GLU A 106 -9.42 14.64 -5.27
C GLU A 106 -8.89 13.76 -4.14
N LYS A 107 -8.55 12.51 -4.45
CA LYS A 107 -8.02 11.55 -3.46
C LYS A 107 -6.54 11.75 -3.14
N LYS A 108 -5.86 12.65 -3.87
CA LYS A 108 -4.40 12.88 -3.85
C LYS A 108 -3.61 11.57 -3.88
N ALA A 109 -4.04 10.67 -4.75
CA ALA A 109 -3.55 9.31 -4.82
C ALA A 109 -3.57 8.78 -6.26
N ILE A 110 -2.74 7.80 -6.53
CA ILE A 110 -2.78 7.01 -7.75
C ILE A 110 -3.79 5.89 -7.52
N ILE A 111 -4.81 5.85 -8.36
CA ILE A 111 -5.88 4.86 -8.31
C ILE A 111 -5.52 3.72 -9.24
N VAL A 112 -5.54 2.50 -8.71
CA VAL A 112 -5.38 1.25 -9.46
C VAL A 112 -6.59 0.38 -9.16
N LYS A 113 -7.32 -0.05 -10.20
CA LYS A 113 -8.43 -1.00 -10.01
C LYS A 113 -7.91 -2.36 -9.53
N ARG A 114 -8.53 -2.92 -8.50
CA ARG A 114 -8.16 -4.21 -7.91
C ARG A 114 -8.58 -5.39 -8.76
N TRP A 115 -9.59 -5.25 -9.60
CA TRP A 115 -10.13 -6.37 -10.35
C TRP A 115 -10.65 -6.00 -11.74
N ARG A 116 -10.81 -7.04 -12.55
CA ARG A 116 -11.46 -7.01 -13.85
C ARG A 116 -12.47 -8.15 -13.97
N ARG A 117 -13.55 -7.91 -14.72
CA ARG A 117 -14.48 -8.92 -15.20
C ARG A 117 -14.09 -9.34 -16.61
#